data_AF-A0A954PYU5-F1
#
_entry.id   AF-A0A954PYU5-F1
#
_cell.length_a   1.000
_cell.length_b   1.000
_cell.length_c   1.000
_cell.angle_alpha   90.00
_cell.angle_beta   90.00
_cell.angle_gamma   90.00
#
_symmetry.space_group_name_H-M   'P 1'
#
loop_
_entity.id
_entity.type
_entity.pdbx_description
1 polymer ?
#
loop_
_entity_poly.entity_id
_entity_poly.type
_entity_poly.pdbx_seq_one_letter_code
_entity_poly.pdbx_strand_id
1 'polypeptide(L)'
;MTSTNDDHADKYNDPRARISRRGVLIGVLVLVFGIIGSALSIWARRTHLVRSTEFWGPDVILAFQLAEEVELISFNNSDPAEPESGGASPASDELMPAADELMPAADELMPAADELMPAKPESDGEPADGQVVRLSGMPGLGHLRHVLLDERSYVWESVQNGSLTADSKSPEWMILRFRDPTAGRFPDANIAVDLAGGWIGLEGGTKKVQLNERFRNALPNFLIQIANFEPTRVEMREKKEAGG
;
A
#
# COMPACT_ATOMS: atom_id res chain seq x y z
N MET A 1 24.71 -12.58 73.26
CA MET A 1 24.88 -13.45 72.07
C MET A 1 23.48 -13.73 71.54
N THR A 2 23.14 -13.10 70.42
CA THR A 2 21.83 -13.11 69.77
C THR A 2 21.70 -14.35 68.88
N SER A 3 20.83 -15.29 69.26
CA SER A 3 20.35 -16.32 68.33
C SER A 3 19.08 -15.79 67.66
N THR A 4 19.23 -15.28 66.44
CA THR A 4 18.13 -15.07 65.50
C THR A 4 17.59 -16.45 65.11
N ASN A 5 16.48 -16.83 65.73
CA ASN A 5 15.71 -18.02 65.38
C ASN A 5 14.95 -17.71 64.08
N ASP A 6 15.34 -18.37 63.01
CA ASP A 6 14.78 -18.17 61.67
C ASP A 6 13.43 -18.91 61.58
N ASP A 7 12.39 -18.35 62.21
CA ASP A 7 11.02 -18.90 62.30
C ASP A 7 10.29 -19.01 60.93
N HIS A 8 10.99 -18.77 59.82
CA HIS A 8 10.44 -18.82 58.47
C HIS A 8 10.86 -20.05 57.65
N ALA A 9 11.78 -20.88 58.14
CA ALA A 9 12.21 -22.09 57.43
C ALA A 9 11.09 -23.16 57.34
N ASP A 10 10.21 -23.22 58.33
CA ASP A 10 9.25 -24.31 58.48
C ASP A 10 7.96 -24.11 57.66
N LYS A 11 7.70 -22.88 57.19
CA LYS A 11 6.46 -22.54 56.47
C LYS A 11 6.38 -23.18 55.07
N TYR A 12 7.52 -23.54 54.48
CA TYR A 12 7.58 -24.16 53.15
C TYR A 12 7.73 -25.69 53.19
N ASN A 13 7.87 -26.27 54.38
CA ASN A 13 8.12 -27.69 54.55
C ASN A 13 6.87 -28.40 55.10
N ASP A 14 5.71 -28.19 54.46
CA ASP A 14 4.48 -28.92 54.79
C ASP A 14 4.58 -30.35 54.22
N PRO A 15 4.73 -31.40 55.06
CA PRO A 15 4.95 -32.78 54.62
C PRO A 15 3.73 -33.41 53.91
N ARG A 16 2.64 -32.64 53.75
CA ARG A 16 1.40 -33.05 53.08
C ARG A 16 1.45 -32.90 51.56
N ALA A 17 2.40 -32.14 51.02
CA ALA A 17 2.64 -32.08 49.57
C ALA A 17 3.40 -33.33 49.09
N ARG A 18 2.80 -34.53 49.24
CA ARG A 18 3.33 -35.75 48.65
C ARG A 18 3.09 -35.72 47.14
N ILE A 19 4.12 -35.38 46.39
CA ILE A 19 4.14 -35.48 44.93
C ILE A 19 3.89 -36.94 44.56
N SER A 20 2.63 -37.27 44.25
CA SER A 20 2.26 -38.62 43.80
C SER A 20 2.68 -38.79 42.34
N ARG A 21 2.99 -40.03 41.92
CA ARG A 21 3.25 -40.32 40.49
C ARG A 21 2.13 -39.84 39.58
N ARG A 22 0.88 -39.83 40.08
CA ARG A 22 -0.28 -39.27 39.38
C ARG A 22 -0.22 -37.75 39.28
N GLY A 23 0.21 -37.05 40.33
CA GLY A 23 0.41 -35.59 40.32
C GLY A 23 1.49 -35.17 39.32
N VAL A 24 2.61 -35.90 39.26
CA VAL A 24 3.66 -35.66 38.25
C VAL A 24 3.10 -35.89 36.84
N LEU A 25 2.36 -36.98 36.63
CA LEU A 25 1.78 -37.30 35.33
C LEU A 25 0.77 -36.24 34.86
N ILE A 26 -0.07 -35.72 35.76
CA ILE A 26 -0.97 -34.60 35.47
C ILE A 26 -0.18 -33.34 35.13
N GLY A 27 0.88 -33.03 35.89
CA GLY A 27 1.74 -31.88 35.62
C GLY A 27 2.40 -31.94 34.24
N VAL A 28 2.93 -33.11 33.86
CA VAL A 28 3.50 -33.34 32.53
C VAL A 28 2.42 -33.21 31.44
N LEU A 29 1.23 -33.75 31.68
CA LEU A 29 0.13 -33.68 30.71
C LEU A 29 -0.30 -32.24 30.44
N VAL A 30 -0.44 -31.42 31.48
CA VAL A 30 -0.78 -29.99 31.34
C VAL A 30 0.33 -29.24 30.58
N LEU A 31 1.61 -29.53 30.89
CA LEU A 31 2.74 -28.92 30.20
C LEU A 31 2.74 -29.26 28.70
N VAL A 32 2.57 -30.54 28.36
CA VAL A 32 2.51 -31.01 26.98
C VAL A 32 1.33 -30.37 26.25
N PHE A 33 0.16 -30.29 26.89
CA PHE A 33 -1.02 -29.66 26.30
C PHE A 33 -0.80 -28.17 26.04
N GLY A 34 -0.13 -27.47 26.96
CA GLY A 34 0.26 -26.07 26.79
C GLY A 34 1.21 -25.84 25.61
N ILE A 35 2.21 -26.73 25.44
CA ILE A 35 3.14 -26.66 24.31
C ILE A 35 2.41 -26.93 22.98
N ILE A 36 1.58 -27.97 22.93
CA ILE A 36 0.78 -28.31 21.73
C ILE A 36 -0.18 -27.18 21.39
N GLY A 37 -0.91 -26.64 22.38
CA GLY A 37 -1.83 -25.52 22.17
C GLY A 37 -1.11 -24.27 21.66
N SER A 38 0.07 -23.97 22.18
CA SER A 38 0.91 -22.86 21.71
C SER A 38 1.37 -23.07 20.26
N ALA A 39 1.84 -24.27 19.93
CA ALA A 39 2.25 -24.63 18.57
C ALA A 39 1.08 -24.53 17.58
N LEU A 40 -0.10 -25.05 17.94
CA LEU A 40 -1.32 -24.94 17.14
C LEU A 40 -1.76 -23.47 16.95
N SER A 41 -1.66 -22.64 17.99
CA SER A 41 -1.97 -21.20 17.89
C SER A 41 -1.04 -20.44 16.94
N ILE A 42 0.25 -20.77 16.95
CA ILE A 42 1.24 -20.18 16.03
C ILE A 42 1.00 -20.68 14.61
N TRP A 43 0.73 -21.98 14.44
CA TRP A 43 0.47 -22.58 13.14
C TRP A 43 -0.78 -21.99 12.48
N ALA A 44 -1.89 -21.88 13.21
CA ALA A 44 -3.12 -21.26 12.72
C ALA A 44 -2.93 -19.80 12.31
N ARG A 45 -2.06 -19.04 12.99
CA ARG A 45 -1.71 -17.67 12.56
C ARG A 45 -0.83 -17.65 11.32
N ARG A 46 0.16 -18.54 11.21
CA ARG A 46 1.04 -18.60 10.03
C ARG A 46 0.29 -18.97 8.76
N THR A 47 -0.70 -19.87 8.84
CA THR A 47 -1.49 -20.27 7.66
C THR A 47 -2.29 -19.12 7.06
N HIS A 48 -2.53 -18.03 7.79
CA HIS A 48 -3.29 -16.87 7.35
C HIS A 48 -2.47 -15.82 6.58
N LEU A 49 -1.18 -16.05 6.33
CA LEU A 49 -0.32 -15.13 5.57
C LEU A 49 0.41 -15.79 4.40
N VAL A 50 0.32 -17.11 4.23
CA VAL A 50 1.04 -17.83 3.16
C VAL A 50 0.61 -17.36 1.78
N ARG A 51 -0.71 -17.35 1.49
CA ARG A 51 -1.24 -16.95 0.17
C ARG A 51 -1.04 -15.46 -0.09
N SER A 52 -1.26 -14.62 0.93
CA SER A 52 -0.99 -13.19 0.82
C SER A 52 0.49 -12.94 0.52
N THR A 53 1.41 -13.64 1.20
CA THR A 53 2.86 -13.52 0.94
C THR A 53 3.26 -14.06 -0.42
N GLU A 54 2.65 -15.16 -0.88
CA GLU A 54 2.91 -15.71 -2.21
C GLU A 54 2.40 -14.80 -3.34
N PHE A 55 1.28 -14.12 -3.13
CA PHE A 55 0.69 -13.21 -4.10
C PHE A 55 1.43 -11.87 -4.15
N TRP A 56 1.63 -11.23 -3.00
CA TRP A 56 2.21 -9.89 -2.90
C TRP A 56 3.74 -9.88 -2.89
N GLY A 57 4.37 -10.98 -2.45
CA GLY A 57 5.79 -11.03 -2.19
C GLY A 57 6.16 -10.53 -0.79
N PRO A 58 7.34 -10.91 -0.27
CA PRO A 58 7.76 -10.59 1.09
C PRO A 58 7.93 -9.08 1.32
N ASP A 59 8.41 -8.35 0.32
CA ASP A 59 8.69 -6.91 0.43
C ASP A 59 7.41 -6.09 0.56
N VAL A 60 6.37 -6.43 -0.19
CA VAL A 60 5.07 -5.77 -0.12
C VAL A 60 4.36 -6.08 1.20
N ILE A 61 4.48 -7.30 1.71
CA ILE A 61 3.98 -7.65 3.04
C ILE A 61 4.69 -6.84 4.13
N LEU A 62 6.01 -6.67 4.03
CA LEU A 62 6.76 -5.79 4.93
C LEU A 62 6.29 -4.34 4.81
N ALA A 63 6.05 -3.86 3.59
CA ALA A 63 5.49 -2.52 3.37
C ALA A 63 4.15 -2.34 4.09
N PHE A 64 3.22 -3.28 3.98
CA PHE A 64 1.94 -3.22 4.70
C PHE A 64 2.09 -3.19 6.23
N GLN A 65 3.10 -3.87 6.77
CA GLN A 65 3.34 -3.93 8.21
C GLN A 65 4.04 -2.68 8.75
N LEU A 66 5.08 -2.22 8.04
CA LEU A 66 6.08 -1.29 8.55
C LEU A 66 6.03 0.09 7.92
N ALA A 67 5.25 0.31 6.85
CA ALA A 67 5.23 1.60 6.19
C ALA A 67 4.94 2.74 7.16
N GLU A 68 5.72 3.79 7.03
CA GLU A 68 5.56 5.02 7.79
C GLU A 68 4.56 5.92 7.06
N GLU A 69 4.72 6.05 5.74
CA GLU A 69 3.86 6.84 4.89
C GLU A 69 2.97 5.93 4.03
N VAL A 70 1.70 6.28 3.95
CA VAL A 70 0.76 5.69 2.99
C VAL A 70 0.11 6.85 2.26
N GLU A 71 0.13 6.81 0.94
CA GLU A 71 -0.46 7.82 0.08
C GLU A 71 -1.51 7.18 -0.82
N LEU A 72 -2.59 7.89 -1.07
CA LEU A 72 -3.61 7.54 -2.03
C LEU A 72 -3.47 8.46 -3.22
N ILE A 73 -3.31 7.90 -4.41
CA ILE A 73 -3.22 8.64 -5.66
C ILE A 73 -4.53 8.35 -6.40
N SER A 74 -5.31 9.40 -6.60
CA SER A 74 -6.56 9.33 -7.37
C SER A 74 -6.33 9.92 -8.75
N PHE A 75 -6.58 9.13 -9.79
CA PHE A 75 -6.62 9.60 -11.16
C PHE A 75 -8.05 10.05 -11.45
N ASN A 76 -8.35 11.29 -11.05
CA ASN A 76 -9.63 11.86 -11.41
C ASN A 76 -9.53 12.22 -12.89
N ASN A 77 -10.28 11.53 -13.76
CA ASN A 77 -10.34 11.84 -15.20
C ASN A 77 -11.14 13.13 -15.47
N SER A 78 -11.09 14.07 -14.53
CA SER A 78 -11.86 15.31 -14.49
C SER A 78 -10.94 16.51 -14.62
N ASP A 79 -9.94 16.44 -15.49
CA ASP A 79 -9.79 17.56 -16.39
C ASP A 79 -10.84 17.32 -17.49
N PRO A 80 -11.92 18.13 -17.57
CA PRO A 80 -12.58 18.23 -18.85
C PRO A 80 -11.48 18.71 -19.78
N ALA A 81 -10.97 17.82 -20.63
CA ALA A 81 -10.24 18.21 -21.81
C ALA A 81 -11.01 19.42 -22.35
N GLU A 82 -10.42 20.61 -22.25
CA GLU A 82 -10.88 21.73 -23.03
C GLU A 82 -11.06 21.12 -24.42
N PRO A 83 -12.28 21.13 -25.00
CA PRO A 83 -12.38 20.78 -26.38
C PRO A 83 -11.47 21.81 -27.04
N GLU A 84 -10.31 21.37 -27.54
CA GLU A 84 -9.50 22.18 -28.42
C GLU A 84 -10.49 22.75 -29.41
N SER A 85 -10.67 24.07 -29.31
CA SER A 85 -11.50 24.86 -30.20
C SER A 85 -10.77 24.87 -31.54
N GLY A 86 -10.68 23.71 -32.16
CA GLY A 86 -10.27 23.47 -33.53
C GLY A 86 -11.43 23.87 -34.43
N GLY A 87 -11.78 25.15 -34.39
CA GLY A 87 -12.54 25.78 -35.45
C GLY A 87 -11.69 25.80 -36.71
N ALA A 88 -11.73 24.72 -37.49
CA ALA A 88 -11.25 24.73 -38.86
C ALA A 88 -12.27 24.02 -39.75
N SER A 89 -13.06 24.84 -40.44
CA SER A 89 -13.95 24.45 -41.54
C SER A 89 -13.28 23.54 -42.56
N PRO A 90 -14.06 22.71 -43.28
CA PRO A 90 -13.55 21.91 -44.38
C PRO A 90 -13.37 22.81 -45.61
N ALA A 91 -12.15 22.85 -46.16
CA ALA A 91 -11.91 23.45 -47.45
C ALA A 91 -11.14 22.45 -48.32
N SER A 92 -11.76 22.17 -49.46
CA SER A 92 -11.37 21.22 -50.49
C SER A 92 -9.96 21.44 -51.05
N ASP A 93 -9.29 20.32 -51.33
CA ASP A 93 -8.78 19.93 -52.65
C ASP A 93 -8.35 21.06 -53.60
N GLU A 94 -7.04 21.33 -53.71
CA GLU A 94 -6.41 21.62 -55.00
C GLU A 94 -4.87 21.44 -54.96
N LEU A 95 -4.36 20.88 -56.05
CA LEU A 95 -3.01 20.36 -56.26
C LEU A 95 -1.96 21.47 -56.50
N MET A 96 -0.76 21.23 -55.93
CA MET A 96 0.61 21.68 -56.24
C MET A 96 0.88 22.14 -57.70
N PRO A 97 1.88 23.04 -57.99
CA PRO A 97 3.28 22.66 -57.79
C PRO A 97 4.38 23.74 -57.57
N ALA A 98 5.46 23.24 -56.96
CA ALA A 98 6.89 23.43 -57.23
C ALA A 98 7.48 24.85 -57.38
N ALA A 99 8.45 25.14 -56.49
CA ALA A 99 9.69 25.79 -56.87
C ALA A 99 10.83 25.31 -55.95
N ASP A 100 11.89 24.83 -56.59
CA ASP A 100 13.25 24.71 -56.05
C ASP A 100 13.68 26.01 -55.35
N GLU A 101 14.36 25.91 -54.22
CA GLU A 101 15.64 26.60 -54.05
C GLU A 101 16.47 25.98 -52.93
N LEU A 102 17.76 25.88 -53.23
CA LEU A 102 18.78 25.07 -52.61
C LEU A 102 19.65 25.91 -51.65
N MET A 103 20.12 25.24 -50.58
CA MET A 103 21.41 25.42 -49.87
C MET A 103 21.53 26.52 -48.79
N PRO A 104 22.56 26.45 -47.90
CA PRO A 104 23.30 25.30 -47.38
C PRO A 104 23.44 25.28 -45.83
N ALA A 105 24.03 24.17 -45.37
CA ALA A 105 24.44 23.87 -44.00
C ALA A 105 25.33 24.94 -43.33
N ALA A 106 25.12 25.11 -42.03
CA ALA A 106 26.10 25.66 -41.10
C ALA A 106 26.27 24.69 -39.93
N ASP A 107 27.51 24.26 -39.78
CA ASP A 107 28.06 23.36 -38.78
C ASP A 107 28.19 24.04 -37.41
N GLU A 108 28.18 23.18 -36.39
CA GLU A 108 28.99 23.21 -35.18
C GLU A 108 28.79 24.25 -34.05
N LEU A 109 28.35 23.66 -32.92
CA LEU A 109 28.94 23.74 -31.57
C LEU A 109 28.62 24.97 -30.70
N MET A 110 27.65 24.79 -29.80
CA MET A 110 27.63 25.49 -28.51
C MET A 110 28.52 24.74 -27.49
N PRO A 111 29.43 25.42 -26.78
CA PRO A 111 30.14 24.80 -25.68
C PRO A 111 29.28 24.79 -24.41
N ALA A 112 29.34 23.66 -23.72
CA ALA A 112 28.83 23.46 -22.38
C ALA A 112 29.53 24.41 -21.39
N ALA A 113 28.74 25.14 -20.60
CA ALA A 113 29.20 25.78 -19.39
C ALA A 113 28.45 25.15 -18.21
N ASP A 114 29.20 24.31 -17.50
CA ASP A 114 29.07 23.97 -16.09
C ASP A 114 28.34 25.05 -15.27
N GLU A 115 27.22 24.67 -14.66
CA GLU A 115 26.79 25.26 -13.40
C GLU A 115 26.41 24.13 -12.45
N LEU A 116 27.43 23.65 -11.74
CA LEU A 116 27.36 22.71 -10.64
C LEU A 116 26.43 23.24 -9.54
N MET A 117 25.26 22.65 -9.41
CA MET A 117 24.49 22.60 -8.16
C MET A 117 24.23 21.13 -7.78
N PRO A 118 24.23 20.81 -6.48
CA PRO A 118 24.43 19.45 -6.00
C PRO A 118 23.23 18.57 -6.31
N ALA A 119 23.52 17.39 -6.86
CA ALA A 119 22.58 16.29 -7.04
C ALA A 119 21.90 15.94 -5.70
N LYS A 120 20.66 16.40 -5.54
CA LYS A 120 19.67 15.74 -4.70
C LYS A 120 19.35 14.43 -5.41
N PRO A 121 19.56 13.25 -4.80
CA PRO A 121 19.38 12.00 -5.51
C PRO A 121 17.96 11.92 -6.05
N GLU A 122 17.92 11.51 -7.31
CA GLU A 122 16.78 11.28 -8.17
C GLU A 122 15.59 10.75 -7.38
N SER A 123 14.56 11.60 -7.31
CA SER A 123 13.20 11.22 -6.96
C SER A 123 12.64 10.47 -8.16
N ASP A 124 12.84 9.15 -8.18
CA ASP A 124 12.20 8.27 -9.13
C ASP A 124 10.68 8.48 -9.15
N GLY A 125 10.17 8.94 -10.29
CA GLY A 125 8.77 8.83 -10.71
C GLY A 125 7.74 9.61 -9.90
N GLU A 126 7.53 10.88 -10.23
CA GLU A 126 6.20 11.48 -10.08
C GLU A 126 5.22 10.73 -11.00
N PRO A 127 4.16 10.08 -10.47
CA PRO A 127 3.10 9.59 -11.33
C PRO A 127 2.33 10.79 -11.86
N ALA A 128 2.17 10.80 -13.18
CA ALA A 128 1.39 11.76 -13.95
C ALA A 128 0.04 12.10 -13.28
N ASP A 129 -0.26 13.39 -13.17
CA ASP A 129 -1.60 13.99 -13.05
C ASP A 129 -2.60 13.37 -12.04
N GLY A 130 -2.11 12.78 -10.95
CA GLY A 130 -2.95 12.23 -9.88
C GLY A 130 -3.04 13.15 -8.68
N GLN A 131 -4.23 13.33 -8.10
CA GLN A 131 -4.37 13.97 -6.80
C GLN A 131 -3.78 13.04 -5.73
N VAL A 132 -2.70 13.47 -5.07
CA VAL A 132 -2.03 12.72 -4.01
C VAL A 132 -2.57 13.15 -2.64
N VAL A 133 -3.10 12.19 -1.91
CA VAL A 133 -3.72 12.34 -0.58
C VAL A 133 -2.87 11.58 0.43
N ARG A 134 -2.38 12.25 1.48
CA ARG A 134 -1.50 11.62 2.48
C ARG A 134 -2.34 10.97 3.58
N LEU A 135 -2.26 9.65 3.70
CA LEU A 135 -3.04 8.87 4.66
C LEU A 135 -2.32 8.66 5.99
N SER A 136 -1.06 9.09 6.12
CA SER A 136 -0.27 8.91 7.34
C SER A 136 -0.93 9.61 8.53
N GLY A 137 -1.36 8.83 9.52
CA GLY A 137 -2.05 9.31 10.72
C GLY A 137 -3.57 9.35 10.64
N MET A 138 -4.20 8.95 9.53
CA MET A 138 -5.66 8.89 9.45
C MET A 138 -6.24 7.72 10.26
N PRO A 139 -7.37 7.94 10.97
CA PRO A 139 -8.09 6.86 11.65
C PRO A 139 -8.59 5.84 10.61
N GLY A 140 -8.34 4.55 10.85
CA GLY A 140 -8.74 3.47 9.93
C GLY A 140 -7.61 2.87 9.10
N LEU A 141 -6.41 3.48 9.07
CA LEU A 141 -5.25 2.91 8.38
C LEU A 141 -4.88 1.51 8.89
N GLY A 142 -5.04 1.27 10.19
CA GLY A 142 -4.85 -0.07 10.77
C GLY A 142 -5.82 -1.12 10.20
N HIS A 143 -7.06 -0.73 9.91
CA HIS A 143 -8.04 -1.62 9.27
C HIS A 143 -7.68 -1.86 7.81
N LEU A 144 -7.27 -0.82 7.08
CA LEU A 144 -6.79 -0.94 5.70
C LEU A 144 -5.64 -1.96 5.62
N ARG A 145 -4.61 -1.80 6.46
CA ARG A 145 -3.48 -2.73 6.53
C ARG A 145 -3.91 -4.15 6.86
N HIS A 146 -4.82 -4.29 7.82
CA HIS A 146 -5.33 -5.60 8.19
C HIS A 146 -6.09 -6.27 7.04
N VAL A 147 -6.93 -5.54 6.31
CA VAL A 147 -7.63 -6.05 5.13
C VAL A 147 -6.65 -6.49 4.05
N LEU A 148 -5.59 -5.70 3.81
CA LEU A 148 -4.58 -6.04 2.81
C LEU A 148 -3.73 -7.27 3.19
N LEU A 149 -3.48 -7.47 4.48
CA LEU A 149 -2.72 -8.61 5.00
C LEU A 149 -3.56 -9.89 5.13
N ASP A 150 -4.82 -9.77 5.55
CA ASP A 150 -5.69 -10.92 5.85
C ASP A 150 -6.08 -11.66 4.57
N GLU A 151 -5.69 -12.93 4.49
CA GLU A 151 -6.06 -13.80 3.38
C GLU A 151 -7.55 -13.94 3.16
N ARG A 152 -8.37 -13.79 4.21
CA ARG A 152 -9.82 -13.93 4.10
C ARG A 152 -10.46 -12.76 3.36
N SER A 153 -9.72 -11.67 3.17
CA SER A 153 -10.19 -10.50 2.44
C SER A 153 -10.30 -10.75 0.93
N TYR A 154 -9.67 -11.82 0.43
CA TYR A 154 -9.53 -12.10 -0.99
C TYR A 154 -10.28 -13.36 -1.42
N VAL A 155 -10.78 -13.35 -2.65
CA VAL A 155 -11.31 -14.53 -3.33
C VAL A 155 -10.15 -15.15 -4.11
N TRP A 156 -9.36 -16.00 -3.47
CA TRP A 156 -8.14 -16.57 -4.09
C TRP A 156 -8.38 -17.38 -5.37
N GLU A 157 -9.59 -17.91 -5.55
CA GLU A 157 -9.98 -18.61 -6.79
C GLU A 157 -10.14 -17.67 -7.98
N SER A 158 -10.25 -16.37 -7.74
CA SER A 158 -10.39 -15.33 -8.76
C SER A 158 -9.06 -14.78 -9.27
N VAL A 159 -7.91 -15.29 -8.80
CA VAL A 159 -6.59 -14.79 -9.21
C VAL A 159 -6.44 -14.91 -10.72
N GLN A 160 -6.18 -13.79 -11.38
CA GLN A 160 -6.00 -13.70 -12.83
C GLN A 160 -4.63 -13.10 -13.15
N ASN A 161 -4.07 -13.55 -14.27
CA ASN A 161 -2.91 -12.90 -14.86
C ASN A 161 -3.39 -11.71 -15.69
N GLY A 162 -2.97 -10.51 -15.33
CA GLY A 162 -3.33 -9.24 -15.97
C GLY A 162 -2.98 -8.07 -15.06
N SER A 163 -2.47 -6.99 -15.64
CA SER A 163 -2.18 -5.76 -14.91
C SER A 163 -3.45 -4.92 -14.80
N LEU A 164 -3.77 -4.42 -13.60
CA LEU A 164 -4.94 -3.54 -13.46
C LEU A 164 -4.78 -2.26 -14.27
N THR A 165 -3.57 -1.70 -14.32
CA THR A 165 -3.32 -0.40 -14.97
C THR A 165 -3.23 -0.51 -16.49
N ALA A 166 -2.81 -1.66 -17.04
CA ALA A 166 -2.73 -1.86 -18.49
C ALA A 166 -4.03 -2.37 -19.13
N ASP A 167 -4.85 -3.15 -18.41
CA ASP A 167 -6.12 -3.71 -18.92
C ASP A 167 -7.35 -2.86 -18.57
N SER A 168 -7.17 -1.70 -17.94
CA SER A 168 -8.29 -0.95 -17.34
C SER A 168 -9.24 -0.36 -18.38
N LYS A 169 -10.30 -1.11 -18.70
CA LYS A 169 -11.55 -0.57 -19.24
C LYS A 169 -12.44 0.07 -18.16
N SER A 170 -11.99 0.08 -16.90
CA SER A 170 -12.69 0.66 -15.77
C SER A 170 -12.20 2.11 -15.56
N PRO A 171 -13.10 3.11 -15.57
CA PRO A 171 -12.72 4.51 -15.53
C PRO A 171 -12.23 5.00 -14.16
N GLU A 172 -12.36 4.20 -13.08
CA GLU A 172 -12.09 4.64 -11.72
C GLU A 172 -11.29 3.61 -10.93
N TRP A 173 -9.97 3.79 -10.90
CA TRP A 173 -9.04 3.04 -10.07
C TRP A 173 -8.12 4.02 -9.33
N MET A 174 -7.63 3.60 -8.17
CA MET A 174 -6.74 4.40 -7.31
C MET A 174 -5.48 3.60 -6.98
N ILE A 175 -4.37 4.30 -6.73
CA ILE A 175 -3.14 3.68 -6.24
C ILE A 175 -2.95 3.98 -4.76
N LEU A 176 -2.66 2.94 -3.99
CA LEU A 176 -2.14 3.05 -2.64
C LEU A 176 -0.62 2.86 -2.68
N ARG A 177 0.13 3.90 -2.35
CA ARG A 177 1.59 3.90 -2.28
C ARG A 177 2.05 3.80 -0.84
N PHE A 178 2.86 2.79 -0.54
CA PHE A 178 3.45 2.55 0.79
C PHE A 178 4.95 2.86 0.75
N ARG A 179 5.41 3.75 1.64
CA ARG A 179 6.82 4.18 1.70
C ARG A 179 7.38 4.13 3.12
N ASP A 180 8.70 3.98 3.20
CA ASP A 180 9.49 4.11 4.43
C ASP A 180 10.70 5.02 4.16
N PRO A 181 10.49 6.34 4.00
CA PRO A 181 11.54 7.27 3.63
C PRO A 181 12.62 7.40 4.71
N THR A 182 12.29 7.11 5.98
CA THR A 182 13.22 7.28 7.10
C THR A 182 14.18 6.11 7.24
N ALA A 183 13.67 4.87 7.17
CA ALA A 183 14.47 3.69 7.45
C ALA A 183 14.77 2.82 6.23
N GLY A 184 14.12 3.05 5.08
CA GLY A 184 14.42 2.37 3.82
C GLY A 184 14.38 0.84 3.91
N ARG A 185 13.48 0.29 4.74
CA ARG A 185 13.47 -1.14 5.06
C ARG A 185 12.92 -2.02 3.93
N PHE A 186 12.15 -1.45 3.01
CA PHE A 186 11.52 -2.13 1.90
C PHE A 186 11.38 -1.16 0.71
N PRO A 187 11.31 -1.66 -0.54
CA PRO A 187 11.06 -0.85 -1.73
C PRO A 187 9.62 -0.31 -1.75
N ASP A 188 9.42 0.86 -2.33
CA ASP A 188 8.09 1.47 -2.45
C ASP A 188 7.09 0.51 -3.11
N ALA A 189 5.97 0.28 -2.43
CA ALA A 189 4.95 -0.65 -2.88
C ALA A 189 3.72 0.12 -3.35
N ASN A 190 3.43 0.02 -4.66
CA ASN A 190 2.28 0.66 -5.29
C ASN A 190 1.20 -0.39 -5.59
N ILE A 191 0.04 -0.23 -4.97
CA ILE A 191 -1.08 -1.15 -5.08
C ILE A 191 -2.22 -0.48 -5.84
N ALA A 192 -2.57 -1.01 -7.00
CA ALA A 192 -3.72 -0.56 -7.76
C ALA A 192 -5.00 -1.22 -7.24
N VAL A 193 -6.04 -0.42 -7.03
CA VAL A 193 -7.37 -0.85 -6.59
C VAL A 193 -8.41 -0.38 -7.61
N ASP A 194 -9.16 -1.31 -8.18
CA ASP A 194 -10.35 -1.03 -9.01
C ASP A 194 -11.56 -0.78 -8.10
N LEU A 195 -12.14 0.42 -8.20
CA LEU A 195 -13.25 0.84 -7.34
C LEU A 195 -14.59 0.24 -7.76
N ALA A 196 -14.74 -0.17 -9.03
CA ALA A 196 -15.99 -0.73 -9.54
C ALA A 196 -16.07 -2.25 -9.34
N GLY A 197 -14.99 -2.97 -9.67
CA GLY A 197 -14.95 -4.43 -9.61
C GLY A 197 -14.39 -5.00 -8.30
N GLY A 198 -13.78 -4.16 -7.45
CA GLY A 198 -13.08 -4.57 -6.23
C GLY A 198 -11.89 -5.48 -6.53
N TRP A 199 -11.25 -5.29 -7.69
CA TRP A 199 -9.99 -5.94 -8.04
C TRP A 199 -8.83 -5.20 -7.41
N ILE A 200 -7.79 -5.94 -7.03
CA ILE A 200 -6.59 -5.36 -6.45
C ILE A 200 -5.35 -6.11 -6.94
N GLY A 201 -4.26 -5.39 -7.13
CA GLY A 201 -2.99 -5.93 -7.61
C GLY A 201 -1.87 -4.92 -7.49
N LEU A 202 -0.65 -5.35 -7.80
CA LEU A 202 0.51 -4.45 -7.87
C LEU A 202 0.42 -3.57 -9.11
N GLU A 203 0.79 -2.31 -8.99
CA GLU A 203 1.01 -1.43 -10.14
C GLU A 203 2.11 -2.02 -11.03
N GLY A 204 1.85 -2.17 -12.33
CA GLY A 204 2.77 -2.83 -13.26
C GLY A 204 2.94 -4.35 -13.03
N GLY A 205 2.27 -4.91 -12.03
CA GLY A 205 2.27 -6.34 -11.73
C GLY A 205 1.51 -7.15 -12.78
N THR A 206 1.79 -8.46 -12.82
CA THR A 206 1.15 -9.40 -13.75
C THR A 206 -0.03 -10.14 -13.15
N LYS A 207 -0.35 -9.92 -11.87
CA LYS A 207 -1.41 -10.64 -11.16
C LYS A 207 -2.39 -9.68 -10.52
N LYS A 208 -3.67 -10.07 -10.52
CA LYS A 208 -4.75 -9.41 -9.81
C LYS A 208 -5.64 -10.41 -9.11
N VAL A 209 -6.22 -9.99 -8.00
CA VAL A 209 -7.15 -10.79 -7.20
C VAL A 209 -8.37 -9.96 -6.85
N GLN A 210 -9.54 -10.59 -6.76
CA GLN A 210 -10.75 -9.89 -6.34
C GLN A 210 -10.90 -9.92 -4.82
N LEU A 211 -11.38 -8.82 -4.27
CA LEU A 211 -11.82 -8.76 -2.87
C LEU A 211 -13.10 -9.57 -2.67
N ASN A 212 -13.24 -10.12 -1.46
CA ASN A 212 -14.45 -10.80 -1.03
C ASN A 212 -15.65 -9.83 -1.01
N GLU A 213 -16.86 -10.38 -0.92
CA GLU A 213 -18.10 -9.61 -0.98
C GLU A 213 -18.17 -8.49 0.10
N ARG A 214 -17.63 -8.75 1.30
CA ARG A 214 -17.61 -7.78 2.40
C ARG A 214 -16.76 -6.56 2.09
N PHE A 215 -15.58 -6.76 1.49
CA PHE A 215 -14.60 -5.69 1.25
C PHE A 215 -14.68 -5.10 -0.15
N ARG A 216 -15.35 -5.77 -1.09
CA ARG A 216 -15.57 -5.31 -2.46
C ARG A 216 -16.17 -3.92 -2.52
N ASN A 217 -17.09 -3.59 -1.61
CA ASN A 217 -17.71 -2.25 -1.53
C ASN A 217 -17.10 -1.40 -0.40
N ALA A 218 -16.72 -2.03 0.72
CA ALA A 218 -16.24 -1.29 1.89
C ALA A 218 -14.89 -0.61 1.65
N LEU A 219 -13.96 -1.27 0.94
CA LEU A 219 -12.65 -0.70 0.66
C LEU A 219 -12.76 0.48 -0.33
N PRO A 220 -13.40 0.35 -1.51
CA PRO A 220 -13.59 1.49 -2.41
C PRO A 220 -14.30 2.68 -1.76
N ASN A 221 -15.38 2.44 -1.01
CA ASN A 221 -16.10 3.52 -0.32
C ASN A 221 -15.22 4.26 0.68
N PHE A 222 -14.36 3.54 1.41
CA PHE A 222 -13.41 4.15 2.33
C PHE A 222 -12.37 5.00 1.60
N LEU A 223 -11.83 4.51 0.48
CA LEU A 223 -10.87 5.27 -0.34
C LEU A 223 -11.51 6.53 -0.94
N ILE A 224 -12.72 6.42 -1.49
CA ILE A 224 -13.48 7.56 -2.03
C ILE A 224 -13.79 8.59 -0.93
N GLN A 225 -14.21 8.15 0.26
CA GLN A 225 -14.50 9.04 1.37
C GLN A 225 -13.26 9.83 1.80
N ILE A 226 -12.10 9.17 1.86
CA ILE A 226 -10.83 9.79 2.20
C ILE A 226 -10.37 10.76 1.11
N ALA A 227 -10.44 10.33 -0.15
CA ALA A 227 -10.09 11.15 -1.29
C ALA A 227 -10.93 12.44 -1.35
N ASN A 228 -12.20 12.42 -0.90
CA ASN A 228 -13.06 13.60 -0.85
C ASN A 228 -12.90 14.47 0.43
N PHE A 229 -12.41 13.88 1.53
CA PHE A 229 -12.29 14.61 2.80
C PHE A 229 -11.11 15.60 2.80
N GLU A 230 -9.99 15.23 2.19
CA GLU A 230 -8.81 16.09 2.09
C GLU A 230 -8.96 17.30 1.14
N PRO A 231 -9.56 17.21 -0.06
CA PRO A 231 -9.78 18.38 -0.94
C PRO A 231 -10.65 19.43 -0.27
N THR A 232 -11.66 19.03 0.51
CA THR A 232 -12.49 19.95 1.29
C THR A 232 -11.67 20.81 2.26
N ARG A 233 -10.57 20.28 2.81
CA ARG A 233 -9.69 21.05 3.72
C ARG A 233 -8.75 22.01 2.98
N VAL A 234 -8.24 21.60 1.82
CA VAL A 234 -7.35 22.44 1.00
C VAL A 234 -8.11 23.64 0.44
N GLU A 235 -9.29 23.41 -0.14
CA GLU A 235 -10.14 24.49 -0.69
C GLU A 235 -10.57 25.51 0.38
N MET A 236 -10.89 25.05 1.60
CA MET A 236 -11.22 25.95 2.70
C MET A 236 -10.03 26.80 3.18
N ARG A 237 -8.79 26.34 2.95
CA ARG A 237 -7.58 27.08 3.30
C ARG A 237 -7.27 28.14 2.24
N GLU A 238 -7.34 27.78 0.97
CA GLU A 238 -7.14 28.73 -0.14
C GLU A 238 -8.18 29.84 -0.12
N LYS A 239 -9.46 29.53 0.15
CA LYS A 239 -10.52 30.54 0.26
C LYS A 239 -10.35 31.49 1.44
N LYS A 240 -9.62 31.08 2.50
CA LYS A 240 -9.26 31.96 3.62
C LYS A 240 -8.06 32.85 3.31
N GLU A 241 -7.14 32.39 2.46
CA GLU A 241 -5.95 33.15 2.07
C GLU A 241 -6.24 34.14 0.94
N ALA A 242 -7.20 33.84 0.04
CA ALA A 242 -7.65 34.75 -1.02
C ALA A 242 -8.68 35.81 -0.57
N GLY A 243 -9.15 35.74 0.67
CA GLY A 243 -10.14 36.67 1.25
C GLY A 243 -9.59 37.60 2.34
N GLY A 244 -8.25 37.70 2.48
CA GLY A 244 -7.55 38.52 3.46
C GLY A 244 -6.92 39.77 2.85
#